data_AF-A0A1I8F0M8-F1
#
_entry.id   AF-A0A1I8F0M8-F1
#
_cell.length_a   1.000
_cell.length_b   1.000
_cell.length_c   1.000
_cell.angle_alpha   90.00
_cell.angle_beta   90.00
_cell.angle_gamma   90.00
#
_symmetry.space_group_name_H-M   'P 1'
#
loop_
_entity.id
_entity.type
_entity.pdbx_description
1 polymer ?
#
loop_
_entity_poly.entity_id
_entity_poly.type
_entity_poly.pdbx_seq_one_letter_code
_entity_poly.pdbx_strand_id
1 'polypeptide(L)'
;MCYDDEEICMKECFFTCHPTDHCNDSLSPKVACFPHLSLIVLLTFAFILFVVCCCCCICIVGPILLCYKSLQKWQRKRRNRRMFV
;
A
#
# COMPACT_ATOMS: atom_id res chain seq x y z
N MET A 1 12.33 -15.08 -17.76
CA MET A 1 12.32 -15.47 -19.20
C MET A 1 13.50 -14.81 -19.88
N CYS A 2 14.15 -15.51 -20.79
CA CYS A 2 15.31 -15.04 -21.55
C CYS A 2 14.88 -14.77 -22.99
N TYR A 3 15.30 -13.63 -23.53
CA TYR A 3 15.02 -13.19 -24.89
C TYR A 3 16.34 -12.98 -25.64
N ASP A 4 16.30 -13.16 -26.95
CA ASP A 4 17.48 -12.95 -27.79
C ASP A 4 17.76 -11.45 -28.02
N ASP A 5 16.70 -10.64 -28.14
CA ASP A 5 16.79 -9.19 -28.37
C ASP A 5 16.10 -8.37 -27.26
N GLU A 6 16.64 -7.18 -26.99
CA GLU A 6 16.08 -6.23 -26.03
C GLU A 6 14.70 -5.71 -26.45
N GLU A 7 14.49 -5.49 -27.76
CA GLU A 7 13.20 -5.05 -28.30
C GLU A 7 12.09 -6.08 -28.06
N ILE A 8 12.40 -7.37 -28.26
CA ILE A 8 11.46 -8.47 -28.01
C ILE A 8 11.17 -8.55 -26.51
N CYS A 9 12.21 -8.43 -25.68
CA CYS A 9 12.04 -8.40 -24.23
C CYS A 9 11.13 -7.25 -23.80
N MET A 10 11.34 -6.01 -24.26
CA MET A 10 10.50 -4.87 -23.87
C MET A 10 9.06 -4.96 -24.35
N LYS A 11 8.81 -5.69 -25.46
CA LYS A 11 7.48 -5.89 -26.01
C LYS A 11 6.67 -6.96 -25.27
N GLU A 12 7.33 -8.03 -24.84
CA GLU A 12 6.67 -9.20 -24.23
C GLU A 12 6.78 -9.22 -22.69
N CYS A 13 7.84 -8.66 -22.12
CA CYS A 13 8.02 -8.55 -20.67
C CYS A 13 7.30 -7.31 -20.14
N PHE A 14 6.38 -7.51 -19.19
CA PHE A 14 5.78 -6.41 -18.43
C PHE A 14 6.78 -5.73 -17.45
N PHE A 15 7.90 -6.40 -17.18
CA PHE A 15 8.93 -5.93 -16.28
C PHE A 15 10.16 -5.42 -17.03
N THR A 16 11.21 -5.03 -16.30
CA THR A 16 12.44 -4.50 -16.88
C THR A 16 13.33 -5.58 -17.48
N CYS A 17 13.96 -5.22 -18.60
CA CYS A 17 14.86 -6.05 -19.36
C CYS A 17 16.31 -5.67 -19.07
N HIS A 18 17.14 -6.65 -18.71
CA HIS A 18 18.57 -6.45 -18.51
C HIS A 18 19.40 -7.49 -19.28
N PRO A 19 20.52 -7.10 -19.91
CA PRO A 19 21.43 -8.04 -20.53
C PRO A 19 22.07 -8.92 -19.45
N THR A 20 22.20 -10.22 -19.74
CA THR A 20 22.86 -11.19 -18.86
C THR A 20 23.59 -12.25 -19.69
N ASP A 21 24.79 -12.61 -19.24
CA ASP A 21 25.70 -13.48 -19.98
C ASP A 21 25.39 -14.98 -19.83
N HIS A 22 24.55 -15.35 -18.87
CA HIS A 22 24.26 -16.75 -18.53
C HIS A 22 22.76 -17.04 -18.45
N CYS A 23 21.96 -16.35 -19.27
CA CYS A 23 20.54 -16.69 -19.37
C CYS A 23 20.40 -18.06 -20.06
N ASN A 24 19.92 -19.06 -19.32
CA ASN A 24 19.59 -20.38 -19.85
C ASN A 24 20.82 -21.15 -20.42
N ASP A 25 21.98 -21.02 -19.75
CA ASP A 25 23.27 -21.65 -20.12
C ASP A 25 23.77 -21.33 -21.54
N SER A 26 23.25 -20.25 -22.13
CA SER A 26 23.70 -19.74 -23.42
C SER A 26 25.09 -19.11 -23.31
N LEU A 27 25.96 -19.39 -24.29
CA LEU A 27 27.24 -18.69 -24.47
C LEU A 27 27.08 -17.31 -25.15
N SER A 28 25.92 -17.02 -25.75
CA SER A 28 25.61 -15.73 -26.37
C SER A 28 24.96 -14.78 -25.37
N PRO A 29 25.21 -13.46 -25.46
CA PRO A 29 24.54 -12.46 -24.63
C PRO A 29 23.03 -12.54 -24.88
N LYS A 30 22.25 -12.66 -23.81
CA LYS A 30 20.78 -12.69 -23.86
C LYS A 30 20.20 -11.65 -22.92
N VAL A 31 18.94 -11.30 -23.11
CA VAL A 31 18.24 -10.33 -22.27
C VAL A 31 17.30 -11.06 -21.30
N ALA A 32 17.48 -10.83 -20.01
CA ALA A 32 16.61 -11.36 -18.98
C ALA A 32 15.52 -10.35 -18.60
N CYS A 33 14.28 -10.84 -18.61
CA CYS A 33 13.15 -10.16 -18.01
C CYS A 33 13.16 -10.41 -16.49
N PHE A 34 13.39 -9.36 -15.70
CA PHE A 34 13.44 -9.43 -14.25
C PHE A 34 12.34 -8.55 -13.62
N PRO A 35 11.60 -9.06 -12.62
CA PRO A 35 10.63 -8.25 -11.91
C PRO A 35 11.37 -7.18 -11.09
N HIS A 36 10.99 -5.91 -11.24
CA HIS A 36 11.61 -4.79 -10.53
C HIS A 36 11.35 -4.89 -9.02
N LEU A 37 12.16 -5.71 -8.33
CA LEU A 37 11.92 -6.14 -6.96
C LEU A 37 11.77 -4.96 -6.01
N SER A 38 12.60 -3.92 -6.20
CA SER A 38 12.55 -2.68 -5.43
C SER A 38 11.20 -1.97 -5.52
N LEU A 39 10.57 -2.00 -6.70
CA LEU A 39 9.29 -1.33 -6.94
C LEU A 39 8.16 -2.09 -6.26
N ILE A 40 8.19 -3.43 -6.35
CA ILE A 40 7.25 -4.31 -5.64
C ILE A 40 7.38 -4.14 -4.12
N VAL A 41 8.61 -4.09 -3.60
CA VAL A 41 8.87 -3.90 -2.17
C VAL A 41 8.40 -2.52 -1.71
N LEU A 42 8.68 -1.46 -2.47
CA LEU A 42 8.21 -0.11 -2.13
C LEU A 42 6.69 0.00 -2.12
N LEU A 43 6.01 -0.56 -3.13
CA LEU A 43 4.55 -0.55 -3.19
C LEU A 43 3.91 -1.32 -2.05
N THR A 44 4.42 -2.53 -1.77
CA THR A 44 3.89 -3.35 -0.67
C THR A 44 4.14 -2.70 0.68
N PHE A 45 5.31 -2.10 0.90
CA PHE A 45 5.61 -1.35 2.12
C PHE A 45 4.69 -0.13 2.29
N ALA A 46 4.50 0.67 1.23
CA ALA A 46 3.58 1.81 1.25
C ALA A 46 2.14 1.38 1.54
N PHE A 47 1.69 0.26 0.96
CA PHE A 47 0.36 -0.28 1.20
C PHE A 47 0.18 -0.73 2.66
N ILE A 48 1.18 -1.40 3.24
CA ILE A 48 1.15 -1.81 4.65
C ILE A 48 1.05 -0.58 5.55
N LEU A 49 1.87 0.45 5.31
CA LEU A 49 1.82 1.69 6.08
C LEU A 49 0.44 2.36 5.98
N PHE A 50 -0.12 2.43 4.78
CA PHE A 50 -1.46 2.99 4.57
C PHE A 50 -2.53 2.24 5.38
N VAL A 51 -2.54 0.91 5.32
CA VAL A 51 -3.50 0.08 6.07
C VAL A 51 -3.33 0.28 7.56
N VAL A 52 -2.09 0.28 8.07
CA VAL A 52 -1.81 0.51 9.50
C VAL A 52 -2.31 1.88 9.93
N CYS A 53 -2.01 2.94 9.18
CA CYS A 53 -2.48 4.29 9.47
C CYS A 53 -4.02 4.37 9.47
N CYS A 54 -4.69 3.78 8.48
CA CYS A 54 -6.15 3.74 8.42
C CYS A 54 -6.75 2.99 9.63
N CYS A 55 -6.20 1.83 9.98
CA CYS A 55 -6.61 1.07 11.15
C CYS A 55 -6.44 1.90 12.43
N CYS A 56 -5.29 2.54 12.63
CA CYS A 56 -5.04 3.42 13.78
C CYS A 56 -6.04 4.59 13.83
N CYS A 57 -6.30 5.25 12.70
CA CYS A 57 -7.29 6.33 12.63
C CYS A 57 -8.68 5.83 13.01
N ILE A 58 -9.14 4.69 12.47
CA ILE A 58 -10.46 4.14 12.78
C ILE A 58 -10.56 3.75 14.26
N CYS A 59 -9.53 3.08 14.79
CA CYS A 59 -9.47 2.63 16.18
C CYS A 59 -9.39 3.78 17.19
N ILE A 60 -8.90 4.97 16.81
CA ILE A 60 -8.83 6.14 17.69
C ILE A 60 -10.04 7.05 17.50
N VAL A 61 -10.41 7.34 16.25
CA VAL A 61 -11.52 8.26 15.94
C VAL A 61 -12.86 7.67 16.36
N GLY A 62 -13.07 6.35 16.18
CA GLY A 62 -14.26 5.64 16.64
C GLY A 62 -14.59 5.90 18.12
N PRO A 63 -13.71 5.52 19.07
CA PRO A 63 -13.97 5.74 20.48
C PRO A 63 -14.03 7.23 20.86
N ILE A 64 -13.22 8.10 20.25
CA ILE A 64 -13.27 9.54 20.54
C ILE A 64 -14.63 10.13 20.15
N LEU A 65 -15.16 9.79 18.97
CA LEU A 65 -16.47 10.28 18.51
C LEU A 65 -17.62 9.75 19.37
N LEU A 66 -17.52 8.50 19.83
CA LEU A 66 -18.50 7.92 20.76
C LEU A 66 -18.46 8.63 22.12
N CYS A 67 -17.27 8.88 22.67
CA CYS A 67 -17.07 9.66 23.89
C CYS A 67 -17.57 11.11 23.74
N TYR A 68 -17.32 11.75 22.60
CA TYR A 68 -17.82 13.10 22.34
C TYR A 68 -19.36 13.14 22.28
N LYS A 69 -19.98 12.19 21.55
CA LYS A 69 -21.45 12.09 21.48
C LYS A 69 -22.08 11.81 22.85
N SER A 70 -21.48 10.95 23.67
CA SER A 70 -21.99 10.65 25.00
C SER A 70 -21.86 11.86 25.93
N LEU A 71 -20.73 12.57 25.89
CA LEU A 71 -20.52 13.81 26.64
C LEU A 71 -21.52 14.90 26.23
N GLN A 72 -21.74 15.07 24.92
CA GLN A 72 -22.69 16.05 24.39
C GLN A 72 -24.14 15.73 24.79
N LYS A 73 -24.54 14.44 24.74
CA LYS A 73 -25.84 13.99 25.24
C LYS A 73 -25.98 14.26 26.75
N TRP A 74 -24.93 13.98 27.53
CA TRP A 74 -24.93 14.22 28.96
C TRP A 74 -25.04 15.70 29.30
N GLN A 75 -24.29 16.57 28.61
CA GLN A 75 -24.39 18.02 28.77
C GLN A 75 -25.78 18.56 28.39
N ARG A 76 -26.37 18.11 27.28
CA ARG A 76 -27.75 18.49 26.90
C ARG A 76 -28.77 18.07 27.97
N LYS A 77 -28.66 16.84 28.49
CA LYS A 77 -29.53 16.34 29.56
C LYS A 77 -29.37 17.17 30.84
N ARG A 78 -28.15 17.59 31.17
CA ARG A 78 -27.87 18.45 32.33
C ARG A 78 -28.40 19.87 32.14
N ARG A 79 -28.32 20.43 30.93
CA ARG A 79 -28.84 21.77 30.60
C ARG A 79 -30.37 21.82 30.65
N ASN A 80 -31.07 20.80 30.13
CA ASN A 80 -32.53 20.70 30.25
C ASN A 80 -33.01 20.58 31.70
N ARG A 81 -32.26 19.88 32.57
CA ARG A 81 -32.60 19.83 34.00
C ARG A 81 -32.42 21.15 34.73
N ARG A 82 -31.58 22.07 34.23
CA ARG A 82 -31.39 23.41 34.81
C ARG A 82 -32.42 24.44 34.34
N MET A 83 -33.21 24.16 33.30
CA MET A 83 -34.31 25.04 32.86
C MET A 83 -35.66 24.67 33.49
N PHE A 84 -35.73 23.54 34.19
CA PHE A 84 -36.91 23.05 34.92
C PHE A 84 -36.78 23.25 36.45
N VAL A 85 -35.85 24.09 36.89
CA VAL A 85 -35.69 24.56 38.28
C VAL A 85 -35.95 26.06 38.30
#